data_AF-A0A352XM87-F1
#
_entry.id   AF-A0A352XM87-F1
#
_cell.length_a   1.000
_cell.length_b   1.000
_cell.length_c   1.000
_cell.angle_alpha   90.00
_cell.angle_beta   90.00
_cell.angle_gamma   90.00
#
_symmetry.space_group_name_H-M   'P 1'
#
loop_
_entity.id
_entity.type
_entity.pdbx_description
1 polymer ?
#
loop_
_entity_poly.entity_id
_entity_poly.type
_entity_poly.pdbx_seq_one_letter_code
_entity_poly.pdbx_strand_id
1 'polypeptide(L)' 'MDFQLASDYTPSGDQHQAIEKLTRSILAGNGHQTLLGVTGSGKTFTMANLIQRVNKPTLIMSHNKTLAAQLYSEFKNF' A
#
# COMPACT_ATOMS: atom_id res chain seq x y z
N MET A 1 -10.97 15.09 3.64
CA MET A 1 -11.42 13.93 2.84
C MET A 1 -10.43 12.85 3.12
N ASP A 2 -10.87 11.78 3.77
CA ASP A 2 -10.01 10.67 4.16
C ASP A 2 -10.07 9.60 3.08
N PHE A 3 -8.94 8.93 2.83
CA PHE A 3 -8.95 7.76 1.96
C PHE A 3 -9.79 6.65 2.60
N GLN A 4 -10.73 6.09 1.82
CA GLN A 4 -11.59 4.98 2.23
C GLN A 4 -11.35 3.80 1.30
N LEU A 5 -10.79 2.73 1.84
CA LEU A 5 -10.50 1.49 1.17
C LEU A 5 -11.75 0.60 1.20
N ALA A 6 -12.30 0.30 0.04
CA ALA A 6 -13.40 -0.63 -0.16
C ALA A 6 -12.84 -1.96 -0.70
N SER A 7 -12.97 -3.03 0.08
CA SER A 7 -12.45 -4.34 -0.31
C SER A 7 -13.19 -5.43 0.44
N ASP A 8 -13.54 -6.52 -0.26
CA ASP A 8 -14.06 -7.75 0.35
C ASP A 8 -12.97 -8.52 1.13
N TYR A 9 -11.71 -8.18 0.88
CA TYR A 9 -10.55 -8.75 1.55
C TYR A 9 -10.17 -7.94 2.78
N THR A 10 -9.78 -8.64 3.84
CA THR A 10 -9.07 -8.07 4.99
C THR A 10 -7.58 -8.42 4.91
N PRO A 11 -6.68 -7.59 5.46
CA PRO A 11 -5.26 -7.95 5.51
C PRO A 11 -5.08 -9.31 6.17
N SER A 12 -4.18 -10.14 5.67
CA SER A 12 -3.97 -11.49 6.20
C SER A 12 -2.49 -11.85 6.25
N GLY A 13 -2.13 -12.84 7.07
CA GLY A 13 -0.75 -13.25 7.28
C GLY A 13 0.15 -12.07 7.66
N ASP A 14 1.30 -11.97 6.97
CA ASP A 14 2.32 -10.95 7.25
C ASP A 14 1.91 -9.52 6.87
N GLN A 15 0.81 -9.34 6.12
CA GLN A 15 0.35 -8.01 5.70
C GLN A 15 0.04 -7.11 6.90
N HIS A 16 -0.62 -7.64 7.94
CA HIS A 16 -0.94 -6.89 9.15
C HIS A 16 0.32 -6.28 9.78
N GLN A 17 1.34 -7.12 9.98
CA GLN A 17 2.58 -6.67 10.61
C GLN A 17 3.34 -5.67 9.72
N ALA A 18 3.35 -5.90 8.40
CA ALA A 18 3.99 -5.00 7.45
C ALA A 18 3.35 -3.61 7.44
N ILE A 19 2.01 -3.54 7.40
CA ILE A 19 1.25 -2.29 7.45
C ILE A 19 1.57 -1.55 8.76
N GLU A 20 1.46 -2.22 9.91
CA GLU A 20 1.75 -1.64 11.22
C GLU A 20 3.17 -1.06 11.35
N LYS A 21 4.18 -1.79 10.85
CA LYS A 21 5.58 -1.33 10.90
C LYS A 21 5.80 -0.12 10.01
N LEU A 22 5.28 -0.16 8.77
CA LEU A 22 5.42 0.93 7.82
C LEU A 22 4.68 2.19 8.27
N THR A 23 3.43 2.06 8.73
CA THR A 23 2.64 3.18 9.25
C THR A 23 3.38 3.87 10.39
N ARG A 24 3.84 3.12 11.40
CA ARG A 24 4.59 3.68 12.53
C ARG A 24 5.87 4.38 12.08
N SER A 25 6.63 3.78 11.17
CA SER A 25 7.87 4.40 10.66
C SER A 25 7.61 5.73 9.94
N ILE A 26 6.57 5.79 9.09
CA ILE A 26 6.23 7.01 8.35
C ILE A 26 5.72 8.10 9.31
N LEU A 27 4.88 7.74 10.29
CA LEU A 27 4.36 8.68 11.28
C LEU A 27 5.45 9.18 12.25
N ALA A 28 6.49 8.39 12.47
CA ALA A 28 7.68 8.81 13.21
C ALA A 28 8.61 9.76 12.42
N GLY A 29 8.28 10.08 11.16
CA GLY A 29 9.05 11.00 10.32
C GLY A 29 10.26 10.38 9.63
N ASN A 30 10.40 9.05 9.64
CA ASN A 30 11.49 8.38 8.92
C ASN A 30 11.30 8.52 7.40
N GLY A 31 12.32 8.98 6.68
CA GLY A 31 12.21 9.27 5.24
C GLY A 31 12.25 8.07 4.29
N HIS A 32 12.79 6.93 4.70
CA HIS A 32 13.00 5.77 3.82
C HIS A 32 12.59 4.46 4.47
N GLN A 33 11.77 3.68 3.75
CA GLN A 33 11.32 2.35 4.16
C GLN A 33 11.32 1.41 2.96
N THR A 34 11.42 0.11 3.23
CA THR A 34 11.35 -0.94 2.21
C THR A 34 10.37 -2.02 2.65
N LEU A 35 9.40 -2.32 1.79
CA LEU A 35 8.53 -3.48 1.93
C LEU A 35 9.17 -4.67 1.22
N LEU A 36 9.82 -5.56 1.97
CA LEU A 36 10.33 -6.82 1.43
C LEU A 36 9.19 -7.85 1.40
N GLY A 37 8.68 -8.15 0.20
CA GLY A 37 7.59 -9.10 0.03
C GLY A 37 7.75 -9.95 -1.22
N VAL A 38 7.48 -11.25 -1.10
CA VAL A 38 7.53 -12.21 -2.22
C VAL A 38 6.46 -11.90 -3.28
N THR A 39 6.62 -12.43 -4.49
CA THR A 39 5.58 -12.34 -5.54
C THR A 39 4.29 -13.01 -5.06
N GLY A 40 3.14 -12.41 -5.34
CA GLY A 40 1.82 -12.93 -4.91
C GLY A 40 1.41 -12.60 -3.47
N SER A 41 2.26 -11.96 -2.66
CA SER A 41 1.94 -11.60 -1.25
C SER A 41 0.94 -10.45 -1.07
N GLY A 42 0.35 -9.92 -2.15
CA GLY A 42 -0.61 -8.81 -2.07
C GLY A 42 0.02 -7.45 -1.73
N LYS A 43 1.21 -7.15 -2.25
CA LYS A 43 1.93 -5.88 -1.97
C LYS A 43 1.10 -4.63 -2.28
N THR A 44 0.31 -4.62 -3.35
CA THR A 44 -0.55 -3.48 -3.67
C THR A 44 -1.60 -3.23 -2.59
N PHE A 45 -2.26 -4.28 -2.10
CA PHE A 45 -3.25 -4.19 -1.04
C PHE A 45 -2.63 -3.74 0.30
N THR A 46 -1.42 -4.22 0.62
CA THR A 46 -0.62 -3.72 1.75
C THR A 46 -0.36 -2.21 1.62
N MET A 47 0.02 -1.73 0.43
CA MET A 47 0.26 -0.30 0.20
C MET A 47 -1.03 0.52 0.25
N ALA A 48 -2.15 -0.01 -0.23
CA ALA A 48 -3.44 0.68 -0.16
C ALA A 48 -3.91 0.88 1.31
N ASN A 49 -3.78 -0.16 2.14
CA ASN A 49 -4.02 -0.05 3.58
C ASN A 49 -3.06 0.95 4.26
N LEU A 50 -1.78 0.96 3.85
CA LEU A 50 -0.81 1.92 4.35
C LEU A 50 -1.21 3.36 4.01
N ILE A 51 -1.57 3.63 2.76
CA ILE A 51 -2.02 4.94 2.27
C ILE A 51 -3.24 5.42 3.05
N GLN A 52 -4.24 4.55 3.26
CA GLN A 52 -5.40 4.87 4.11
C GLN A 52 -4.98 5.29 5.52
N ARG A 53 -4.10 4.53 6.17
CA ARG A 53 -3.70 4.79 7.56
C ARG A 53 -2.87 6.05 7.74
N VAL A 54 -1.99 6.36 6.79
CA VAL A 54 -1.18 7.60 6.85
C VAL A 54 -1.98 8.81 6.36
N ASN A 55 -3.01 8.58 5.55
CA ASN A 55 -3.92 9.56 4.98
C ASN A 55 -3.20 10.72 4.28
N LYS A 56 -2.24 10.39 3.39
CA LYS A 56 -1.46 11.37 2.64
C LYS A 56 -1.62 11.18 1.14
N PRO A 57 -1.75 12.28 0.35
CA PRO A 57 -1.62 12.21 -1.10
C PRO A 57 -0.31 11.49 -1.46
N THR A 58 -0.41 10.44 -2.27
CA THR A 58 0.71 9.53 -2.54
C THR A 58 0.94 9.41 -4.04
N LEU A 59 2.19 9.51 -4.47
CA LEU A 59 2.63 9.24 -5.84
C LEU A 59 3.14 7.80 -5.94
N ILE A 60 2.60 7.02 -6.88
CA ILE A 60 3.05 5.66 -7.15
C ILE A 60 3.80 5.66 -8.48
N MET A 61 5.07 5.27 -8.45
CA MET A 61 5.93 5.21 -9.63
C MET A 61 6.18 3.76 -10.04
N SER A 62 6.02 3.48 -11.34
CA SER A 62 6.31 2.18 -11.94
C SER A 62 7.38 2.35 -13.02
N HIS A 63 8.22 1.34 -13.19
CA HIS A 63 9.28 1.34 -14.21
C HIS A 63 8.77 1.13 -15.64
N ASN A 64 7.51 0.70 -15.80
CA ASN A 64 6.90 0.51 -17.12
C ASN A 64 5.40 0.84 -17.12
N LYS A 65 4.87 1.07 -18.34
CA LYS A 65 3.48 1.49 -18.57
C LYS A 65 2.46 0.39 -18.27
N THR A 66 2.80 -0.87 -18.54
CA THR A 66 1.91 -2.02 -18.30
C THR A 66 1.60 -2.18 -16.82
N LEU A 67 2.63 -2.17 -15.98
CA LEU A 67 2.48 -2.23 -14.53
C LEU A 67 1.84 -0.96 -13.98
N ALA A 68 2.10 0.21 -14.57
CA ALA A 68 1.39 1.43 -14.17
C ALA A 68 -0.12 1.31 -14.39
N ALA A 69 -0.55 0.78 -15.54
CA ALA A 69 -1.95 0.55 -15.84
C ALA A 69 -2.59 -0.52 -14.93
N GLN A 70 -1.85 -1.58 -14.61
CA GLN A 70 -2.29 -2.61 -13.66
C GLN A 70 -2.50 -2.01 -12.26
N LEU A 71 -1.50 -1.29 -11.73
CA LEU A 71 -1.59 -0.64 -10.42
C LEU A 71 -2.75 0.35 -10.39
N TYR A 72 -2.91 1.18 -11.42
CA TYR A 72 -4.06 2.08 -11.53
C TYR A 72 -5.40 1.33 -11.41
N SER A 73 -5.55 0.21 -12.14
CA SER A 73 -6.78 -0.58 -12.11
C SER A 73 -7.02 -1.20 -10.73
N GLU A 74 -5.97 -1.71 -10.08
CA GLU A 74 -6.05 -2.24 -8.70
C GLU A 74 -6.48 -1.15 -7.71
N PHE A 75 -5.80 0.00 -7.70
CA PHE A 75 -6.10 1.12 -6.80
C PHE A 75 -7.44 1.80 -7.05
N LYS A 76 -7.98 1.73 -8.28
CA LYS A 76 -9.33 2.23 -8.59
C LYS A 76 -10.43 1.31 -8.07
N ASN A 77 -10.14 0.02 -7.97
CA ASN A 77 -11.10 -0.98 -7.52
C ASN A 77 -11.11 -1.13 -5.99
N PHE A 78 -9.99 -0.83 -5.34
CA PHE A 78 -9.89 -0.64 -3.89
C PHE A 78 -10.55 0.66 -3.44
#